data_AF-A0A3N5H3H5-F1
#
_entry.id   AF-A0A3N5H3H5-F1
#
_cell.length_a   1.000
_cell.length_b   1.000
_cell.length_c   1.000
_cell.angle_alpha   90.00
_cell.angle_beta   90.00
_cell.angle_gamma   90.00
#
_symmetry.space_group_name_H-M   'P 1'
#
loop_
_entity.id
_entity.type
_entity.pdbx_description
1 polymer ?
#
loop_
_entity_poly.entity_id
_entity_poly.type
_entity_poly.pdbx_seq_one_letter_code
_entity_poly.pdbx_strand_id
1 'polypeptide(L)' 'MMRQRTIRKPVSTTGVGLHSGERVELTLRPADVDTGIVFRRIDLDPPV' A
#
# COMPACT_ATOMS: atom_id res chain seq x y z
N MET A 1 1.63 -22.24 -16.86
CA MET A 1 2.52 -21.29 -16.15
C MET A 1 1.68 -20.40 -15.24
N MET A 2 2.18 -20.10 -14.04
CA MET A 2 1.50 -19.18 -13.11
C MET A 2 1.80 -17.73 -13.53
N ARG A 3 0.75 -16.90 -13.66
CA ARG A 3 0.89 -15.48 -14.01
C ARG A 3 1.07 -14.64 -12.74
N GLN A 4 1.80 -13.54 -12.86
CA GLN A 4 1.85 -12.52 -11.81
C GLN A 4 0.46 -11.95 -11.54
N ARG A 5 0.25 -11.47 -10.31
CA ARG A 5 -1.04 -10.98 -9.84
C ARG A 5 -0.85 -9.65 -9.13
N THR A 6 -1.78 -8.75 -9.39
CA THR A 6 -1.99 -7.51 -8.64
C THR A 6 -3.48 -7.39 -8.31
N ILE A 7 -3.87 -6.43 -7.48
CA ILE A 7 -5.29 -6.19 -7.17
C ILE A 7 -6.00 -5.55 -8.35
N ARG A 8 -7.31 -5.81 -8.52
CA ARG A 8 -8.08 -5.29 -9.67
C ARG A 8 -8.38 -3.80 -9.59
N LYS A 9 -8.61 -3.27 -8.38
CA LYS A 9 -8.96 -1.88 -8.12
C LYS A 9 -8.35 -1.43 -6.79
N PRO A 10 -8.09 -0.13 -6.59
CA PRO A 10 -7.64 0.38 -5.30
C PRO A 10 -8.63 0.03 -4.18
N VAL A 11 -8.09 -0.26 -3.00
CA VAL A 11 -8.88 -0.48 -1.78
C VAL A 11 -8.21 0.27 -0.63
N SER A 12 -9.03 0.88 0.24
CA SER A 12 -8.56 1.58 1.43
C SER A 12 -9.16 0.98 2.69
N THR A 13 -8.42 1.06 3.79
CA THR A 13 -8.89 0.77 5.14
C THR A 13 -8.27 1.73 6.14
N THR A 14 -8.87 1.86 7.31
CA THR A 14 -8.37 2.69 8.39
C THR A 14 -8.20 1.86 9.65
N GLY A 15 -7.10 2.06 10.36
CA GLY A 15 -6.80 1.33 11.58
C GLY A 15 -5.90 2.11 12.53
N VAL A 16 -5.37 1.42 13.54
CA VAL A 16 -4.44 1.96 14.52
C VAL A 16 -3.13 1.17 14.44
N GLY A 17 -2.00 1.86 14.38
CA GLY A 17 -0.67 1.25 14.38
C GLY A 17 -0.40 0.57 15.71
N LEU A 18 -0.07 -0.73 15.70
CA LEU A 18 0.10 -1.53 16.92
C LEU A 18 1.12 -0.93 17.90
N HIS A 19 2.25 -0.44 17.37
CA HIS A 19 3.35 0.04 18.21
C HIS A 19 3.29 1.55 18.49
N SER A 20 2.77 2.35 17.57
CA SER A 20 2.68 3.81 17.74
C SER A 20 1.38 4.26 18.42
N GLY A 21 0.31 3.46 18.31
CA GLY A 21 -1.04 3.88 18.71
C GLY A 21 -1.67 4.92 17.79
N GLU A 22 -1.02 5.28 16.69
CA GLU A 22 -1.50 6.32 15.78
C GLU A 22 -2.56 5.78 14.82
N ARG A 23 -3.55 6.62 14.50
CA ARG A 23 -4.56 6.32 13.48
C ARG A 23 -3.95 6.48 12.09
N VAL A 24 -4.09 5.45 11.24
CA VAL A 24 -3.50 5.41 9.90
C VAL A 24 -4.54 4.98 8.87
N GLU A 25 -4.51 5.61 7.69
CA GLU A 25 -5.19 5.13 6.49
C GLU A 25 -4.19 4.36 5.60
N LEU A 26 -4.56 3.14 5.20
CA LEU A 26 -3.80 2.31 4.28
C LEU A 26 -4.57 2.19 2.96
N THR A 27 -3.92 2.52 1.85
CA THR A 27 -4.44 2.28 0.49
C THR A 27 -3.55 1.30 -0.26
N LEU A 28 -4.13 0.20 -0.72
CA LEU A 28 -3.48 -0.71 -1.67
C LEU A 28 -3.86 -0.30 -3.10
N ARG A 29 -2.88 -0.26 -4.01
CA ARG A 29 -3.07 0.11 -5.42
C ARG A 29 -2.58 -1.00 -6.36
N PRO A 30 -3.20 -1.19 -7.54
CA PRO A 30 -2.62 -2.02 -8.59
C PRO A 30 -1.22 -1.52 -8.96
N ALA A 31 -0.38 -2.44 -9.43
CA ALA A 31 0.96 -2.16 -9.91
C ALA A 31 1.27 -3.01 -11.15
N ASP A 32 2.16 -2.50 -12.00
CA ASP A 32 2.58 -3.18 -13.22
C ASP A 32 3.38 -4.45 -12.93
N VAL A 33 3.53 -5.29 -13.95
CA VAL A 33 4.32 -6.53 -13.88
C VAL A 33 5.75 -6.23 -13.40
N ASP A 34 6.32 -7.16 -12.63
CA ASP A 34 7.70 -7.09 -12.10
C ASP A 34 7.98 -5.96 -11.08
N THR A 35 6.98 -5.15 -10.71
CA THR A 35 7.13 -4.09 -9.68
C THR A 35 7.43 -4.64 -8.28
N GLY A 36 6.94 -5.84 -7.96
CA GLY A 36 6.98 -6.40 -6.61
C GLY A 36 5.99 -5.74 -5.64
N ILE A 37 6.30 -5.79 -4.35
CA ILE A 37 5.51 -5.14 -3.29
C ILE A 37 6.28 -3.92 -2.79
N VAL A 38 5.68 -2.74 -2.91
CA VAL A 38 6.27 -1.46 -2.52
C VAL A 38 5.41 -0.81 -1.45
N PHE A 39 6.02 -0.45 -0.33
CA PHE A 39 5.41 0.42 0.68
C PHE A 39 5.79 1.87 0.39
N ARG A 40 4.84 2.79 0.57
CA ARG A 40 5.04 4.21 0.33
C ARG A 40 4.46 5.03 1.47
N ARG A 41 5.25 5.92 2.06
CA ARG A 41 4.85 6.92 3.05
C ARG A 41 4.45 8.20 2.31
N ILE A 42 3.17 8.53 2.34
CA ILE A 42 2.59 9.68 1.62
C ILE A 42 2.44 10.93 2.50
N ASP A 43 2.69 10.80 3.78
CA ASP A 43 2.65 11.85 4.80
C ASP A 43 3.95 12.66 4.88
N LEU A 44 4.98 12.27 4.14
CA LEU A 44 6.24 13.01 4.01
C LEU A 44 6.24 13.89 2.75
N ASP A 45 7.00 14.98 2.77
CA ASP A 45 7.24 15.86 1.61
C ASP A 45 8.75 15.97 1.30
N PRO A 46 9.25 15.34 0.22
CA PRO A 46 8.50 14.52 -0.74
C PRO A 46 8.15 13.12 -0.18
N PRO A 47 7.12 12.44 -0.74
CA PRO A 47 6.80 11.06 -0.37
C PRO A 47 7.95 10.09 -0.67
N VAL A 48 8.11 9.06 0.17
CA VAL A 48 9.15 8.02 0.04
C VAL A 48 8.58 6.62 -0.03
#